data_AF-A8Y0X1-F1
#
_entry.id   AF-A8Y0X1-F1
#
_cell.length_a   1.000
_cell.length_b   1.000
_cell.length_c   1.000
_cell.angle_alpha   90.00
_cell.angle_beta   90.00
_cell.angle_gamma   90.00
#
_symmetry.space_group_name_H-M   'P 1'
#
loop_
_entity.id
_entity.type
_entity.pdbx_description
1 polymer ?
#
loop_
_entity_poly.entity_id
_entity_poly.type
_entity_poly.pdbx_seq_one_letter_code
_entity_poly.pdbx_strand_id
1 'polypeptide(L)'
;MGKKKEDGNGEENGGEKEGESQNPRISESQNLRISESQNLRISESQNLRISESQNLRISESENLRISESENLRFSESQNLRISKSQNLRISESQNPRISESQNLRFSESQNLRISESQNLRISESQNLRTLEI
;
A
#
# COMPACT_ATOMS: atom_id res chain seq x y z
N MET A 1 -43.00 14.19 -19.86
CA MET A 1 -42.50 12.81 -20.08
C MET A 1 -40.99 12.90 -20.27
N GLY A 2 -40.20 12.16 -19.50
CA GLY A 2 -38.73 12.15 -19.59
C GLY A 2 -38.04 12.17 -18.24
N LYS A 3 -38.34 11.20 -17.37
CA LYS A 3 -37.51 10.89 -16.19
C LYS A 3 -36.43 9.87 -16.59
N LYS A 4 -35.35 9.90 -15.81
CA LYS A 4 -34.27 8.92 -15.61
C LYS A 4 -33.10 8.97 -16.58
N LYS A 5 -31.91 9.23 -16.00
CA LYS A 5 -30.90 8.17 -15.82
C LYS A 5 -30.38 8.23 -14.39
N GLU A 6 -30.53 7.11 -13.69
CA GLU A 6 -29.86 6.75 -12.44
C GLU A 6 -28.53 6.14 -12.86
N ASP A 7 -27.40 6.68 -12.39
CA ASP A 7 -26.14 5.94 -12.36
C ASP A 7 -25.77 5.81 -10.88
N GLY A 8 -26.17 4.67 -10.32
CA GLY A 8 -25.79 4.27 -8.97
C GLY A 8 -24.37 3.74 -8.97
N ASN A 9 -23.59 4.10 -7.95
CA ASN A 9 -22.41 3.33 -7.56
C ASN A 9 -22.66 2.85 -6.13
N GLY A 10 -22.98 1.55 -6.03
CA GLY A 10 -23.30 0.88 -4.79
C GLY A 10 -22.06 0.80 -3.89
N GLU A 11 -22.27 1.16 -2.63
CA GLU A 11 -21.39 0.79 -1.52
C GLU A 11 -21.53 -0.72 -1.29
N GLU A 12 -20.76 -1.52 -2.01
CA GLU A 12 -20.62 -2.97 -1.75
C GLU A 12 -19.41 -3.22 -0.83
N ASN A 13 -19.53 -2.86 0.44
CA ASN A 13 -18.51 -3.18 1.45
C ASN A 13 -18.64 -4.64 1.91
N GLY A 14 -18.05 -5.55 1.14
CA GLY A 14 -18.03 -6.98 1.44
C GLY A 14 -16.88 -7.74 0.78
N GLY A 15 -15.66 -7.61 1.33
CA GLY A 15 -14.56 -8.57 1.12
C GLY A 15 -14.25 -8.97 -0.32
N GLU A 16 -13.89 -8.01 -1.18
CA GLU A 16 -13.59 -8.28 -2.59
C GLU A 16 -12.28 -9.10 -2.71
N LYS A 17 -12.39 -10.26 -3.37
CA LYS A 17 -11.24 -11.02 -3.85
C LYS A 17 -11.05 -10.71 -5.33
N GLU A 18 -10.09 -9.85 -5.66
CA GLU A 18 -9.72 -9.66 -7.06
C GLU A 18 -8.65 -10.68 -7.46
N GLY A 19 -8.97 -11.45 -8.49
CA GLY A 19 -7.99 -12.24 -9.26
C GLY A 19 -7.28 -11.35 -10.29
N GLU A 20 -6.32 -11.93 -11.04
CA GLU A 20 -5.46 -11.26 -12.02
C GLU A 20 -6.17 -10.10 -12.76
N SER A 21 -5.86 -8.87 -12.35
CA SER A 21 -6.43 -7.65 -12.91
C SER A 21 -5.31 -6.75 -13.39
N GLN A 22 -5.40 -6.32 -14.64
CA GLN A 22 -4.33 -5.57 -15.29
C GLN A 22 -4.21 -4.15 -14.71
N ASN A 23 -5.33 -3.47 -14.42
CA ASN A 23 -5.32 -2.06 -14.01
C ASN A 23 -6.47 -1.63 -13.06
N PRO A 24 -6.70 -2.31 -11.93
CA PRO A 24 -7.82 -1.99 -11.03
C PRO A 24 -7.70 -0.59 -10.41
N ARG A 25 -8.85 0.07 -10.25
CA ARG A 25 -9.01 1.34 -9.55
C ARG A 25 -10.13 1.21 -8.55
N ILE A 26 -9.77 1.32 -7.28
CA ILE A 26 -10.70 1.12 -6.17
C ILE A 26 -10.73 2.42 -5.37
N SER A 27 -11.92 2.97 -5.20
CA SER A 27 -12.10 4.23 -4.47
C SER A 27 -12.09 3.98 -2.96
N GLU A 28 -12.91 3.06 -2.48
CA GLU A 28 -13.03 2.76 -1.05
C GLU A 28 -13.29 1.26 -0.88
N SER A 29 -12.69 0.65 0.13
CA SER A 29 -12.99 -0.74 0.50
C SER A 29 -12.61 -1.03 1.95
N GLN A 30 -13.52 -1.64 2.71
CA GLN A 30 -13.19 -2.10 4.06
C GLN A 30 -12.17 -3.25 4.07
N ASN A 31 -12.33 -4.23 3.20
CA ASN A 31 -11.50 -5.43 3.17
C ASN A 31 -11.23 -5.85 1.73
N LEU A 32 -9.96 -5.77 1.34
CA LEU A 32 -9.55 -6.04 -0.02
C LEU A 32 -8.39 -7.05 -0.04
N ARG A 33 -8.56 -8.11 -0.84
CA ARG A 33 -7.52 -9.12 -1.09
C ARG A 33 -7.24 -9.21 -2.57
N ILE A 34 -6.00 -8.93 -2.93
CA ILE A 34 -5.54 -8.96 -4.31
C ILE A 34 -4.39 -9.96 -4.40
N SER A 35 -4.54 -10.93 -5.30
CA SER A 35 -3.50 -11.93 -5.51
C SER A 35 -2.38 -11.35 -6.34
N GLU A 36 -2.71 -10.82 -7.52
CA GLU A 36 -1.74 -10.26 -8.45
C GLU A 36 -2.36 -9.06 -9.21
N SER A 37 -1.56 -8.02 -9.46
CA SER A 37 -1.96 -6.93 -10.35
C SER A 37 -0.76 -6.22 -10.97
N GLN A 38 -0.86 -5.84 -12.24
CA GLN A 38 0.17 -5.01 -12.88
C GLN A 38 0.14 -3.57 -12.37
N ASN A 39 -0.99 -2.86 -12.48
CA ASN A 39 -1.11 -1.49 -11.97
C ASN A 39 -2.35 -1.29 -11.10
N LEU A 40 -2.16 -1.18 -9.79
CA LEU A 40 -3.26 -1.02 -8.86
C LEU A 40 -3.26 0.40 -8.25
N ARG A 41 -4.44 1.03 -8.25
CA ARG A 41 -4.68 2.30 -7.57
C ARG A 41 -5.81 2.16 -6.57
N ILE A 42 -5.53 2.49 -5.31
CA ILE A 42 -6.50 2.47 -4.23
C ILE A 42 -6.50 3.84 -3.58
N SER A 43 -7.66 4.48 -3.47
CA SER A 43 -7.74 5.74 -2.73
C SER A 43 -7.77 5.47 -1.23
N GLU A 44 -8.70 4.64 -0.76
CA GLU A 44 -8.85 4.35 0.67
C GLU A 44 -9.13 2.87 0.92
N SER A 45 -8.52 2.31 1.97
CA SER A 45 -8.92 0.98 2.47
C SER A 45 -8.57 0.73 3.93
N GLN A 46 -9.50 0.18 4.71
CA GLN A 46 -9.21 -0.21 6.09
C GLN A 46 -8.23 -1.39 6.17
N ASN A 47 -8.52 -2.49 5.46
CA ASN A 47 -7.68 -3.69 5.47
C ASN A 47 -7.35 -4.15 4.06
N LEU A 48 -6.07 -4.03 3.71
CA LEU A 48 -5.57 -4.35 2.39
C LEU A 48 -4.47 -5.41 2.47
N ARG A 49 -4.65 -6.50 1.71
CA ARG A 49 -3.63 -7.52 1.52
C ARG A 49 -3.38 -7.78 0.04
N ILE A 50 -2.13 -7.59 -0.36
CA ILE A 50 -1.68 -7.78 -1.74
C ILE A 50 -0.54 -8.79 -1.72
N SER A 51 -0.63 -9.83 -2.55
CA SER A 51 0.48 -10.79 -2.67
C SER A 51 1.55 -10.21 -3.58
N GLU A 52 1.21 -9.87 -4.81
CA GLU A 52 2.17 -9.38 -5.81
C GLU A 52 1.61 -8.19 -6.59
N SER A 53 2.45 -7.19 -6.88
CA SER A 53 2.10 -6.13 -7.83
C SER A 53 3.31 -5.43 -8.46
N GLN A 54 3.26 -5.12 -9.75
CA GLN A 54 4.32 -4.32 -10.39
C GLN A 54 4.27 -2.86 -9.93
N ASN A 55 3.14 -2.17 -10.10
CA ASN A 55 2.98 -0.77 -9.72
C ASN A 55 1.78 -0.57 -8.81
N LEU A 56 2.04 -0.13 -7.60
CA LEU A 56 1.03 0.08 -6.59
C LEU A 56 1.03 1.52 -6.09
N ARG A 57 -0.14 2.16 -6.15
CA ARG A 57 -0.37 3.47 -5.56
C ARG A 57 -1.55 3.41 -4.61
N ILE A 58 -1.31 3.73 -3.35
CA ILE A 58 -2.35 3.77 -2.32
C ILE A 58 -2.27 5.14 -1.65
N SER A 59 -3.40 5.84 -1.53
CA SER A 59 -3.42 7.11 -0.81
C SER A 59 -3.49 6.86 0.69
N GLU A 60 -4.49 6.11 1.15
CA GLU A 60 -4.73 5.89 2.57
C GLU A 60 -5.02 4.41 2.88
N SER A 61 -4.46 3.92 3.99
CA SER A 61 -4.88 2.63 4.55
C SER A 61 -4.60 2.47 6.04
N GLU A 62 -5.53 1.91 6.81
CA GLU A 62 -5.24 1.59 8.21
C GLU A 62 -4.27 0.40 8.34
N ASN A 63 -4.54 -0.71 7.65
CA ASN A 63 -3.77 -1.94 7.74
C ASN A 63 -3.40 -2.48 6.36
N LEU A 64 -2.12 -2.36 6.01
CA LEU A 64 -1.58 -2.78 4.73
C LEU A 64 -0.54 -3.89 4.89
N ARG A 65 -0.74 -4.98 4.14
CA ARG A 65 0.25 -6.05 3.97
C ARG A 65 0.54 -6.30 2.50
N ILE A 66 1.79 -6.15 2.12
CA ILE A 66 2.28 -6.42 0.77
C ILE A 66 3.41 -7.46 0.87
N SER A 67 3.29 -8.54 0.10
CA SER A 67 4.36 -9.55 0.07
C SER A 67 5.46 -9.07 -0.88
N GLU A 68 5.13 -8.72 -2.11
CA GLU A 68 6.09 -8.29 -3.11
C GLU A 68 5.54 -7.16 -3.99
N SER A 69 6.39 -6.17 -4.29
CA SER A 69 6.08 -5.17 -5.32
C SER A 69 7.30 -4.51 -5.95
N GLU A 70 7.29 -4.27 -7.27
CA GLU A 70 8.39 -3.52 -7.90
C GLU A 70 8.36 -2.05 -7.48
N ASN A 71 7.24 -1.35 -7.68
CA ASN A 71 7.12 0.07 -7.37
C ASN A 71 5.93 0.34 -6.47
N LEU A 72 6.21 0.76 -5.23
CA LEU A 72 5.20 1.15 -4.27
C LEU A 72 5.28 2.65 -3.96
N ARG A 73 4.13 3.32 -4.10
CA ARG A 73 3.92 4.69 -3.62
C ARG A 73 2.75 4.73 -2.67
N PHE A 74 3.01 5.33 -1.52
CA PHE A 74 2.09 5.29 -0.42
C PHE A 74 2.07 6.63 0.32
N SER A 75 0.88 7.19 0.59
CA SER A 75 0.78 8.47 1.30
C SER A 75 0.64 8.28 2.82
N GLU A 76 -0.43 7.65 3.33
CA GLU A 76 -0.73 7.63 4.78
C GLU A 76 -1.22 6.27 5.31
N SER A 77 -0.56 5.73 6.36
CA SER A 77 -0.93 4.43 6.97
C SER A 77 -0.65 4.34 8.46
N GLN A 78 -1.52 3.65 9.16
CA GLN A 78 -1.30 3.26 10.55
C GLN A 78 -0.34 2.05 10.66
N ASN A 79 -0.64 0.94 9.99
CA ASN A 79 0.14 -0.29 10.06
C ASN A 79 0.53 -0.78 8.67
N LEU A 80 1.82 -0.64 8.35
CA LEU A 80 2.37 -1.09 7.08
C LEU A 80 3.34 -2.25 7.26
N ARG A 81 3.13 -3.34 6.51
CA ARG A 81 4.08 -4.45 6.41
C ARG A 81 4.40 -4.75 4.96
N ILE A 82 5.68 -4.66 4.62
CA ILE A 82 6.19 -4.94 3.28
C ILE A 82 7.30 -5.96 3.42
N SER A 83 7.19 -7.09 2.71
CA SER A 83 8.25 -8.10 2.73
C SER A 83 9.34 -7.71 1.75
N LYS A 84 9.01 -7.46 0.48
CA LYS A 84 9.98 -7.10 -0.56
C LYS A 84 9.49 -5.95 -1.44
N SER A 85 10.38 -5.00 -1.74
CA SER A 85 10.12 -4.03 -2.80
C SER A 85 11.37 -3.47 -3.48
N GLN A 86 11.32 -3.27 -4.81
CA GLN A 86 12.42 -2.62 -5.53
C GLN A 86 12.49 -1.12 -5.21
N ASN A 87 11.38 -0.40 -5.40
CA ASN A 87 11.28 1.03 -5.14
C ASN A 87 10.10 1.33 -4.22
N LEU A 88 10.41 1.81 -3.02
CA LEU A 88 9.44 2.14 -2.00
C LEU A 88 9.50 3.63 -1.64
N ARG A 89 8.37 4.32 -1.81
CA ARG A 89 8.18 5.69 -1.32
C ARG A 89 6.99 5.77 -0.38
N ILE A 90 7.24 6.19 0.84
CA ILE A 90 6.23 6.39 1.88
C ILE A 90 6.33 7.83 2.38
N SER A 91 5.21 8.55 2.36
CA SER A 91 5.15 9.89 2.97
C SER A 91 5.02 9.77 4.48
N GLU A 92 3.92 9.21 4.99
CA GLU A 92 3.60 9.18 6.41
C GLU A 92 3.20 7.76 6.85
N SER A 93 3.79 7.27 7.94
CA SER A 93 3.26 6.07 8.60
C SER A 93 3.62 5.93 10.07
N GLN A 94 2.68 5.39 10.85
CA GLN A 94 2.88 5.17 12.28
C GLN A 94 3.78 3.96 12.56
N ASN A 95 3.47 2.79 12.02
CA ASN A 95 4.19 1.54 12.34
C ASN A 95 4.68 0.76 11.10
N PRO A 96 5.53 1.36 10.25
CA PRO A 96 6.05 0.68 9.07
C PRO A 96 7.09 -0.40 9.43
N ARG A 97 6.92 -1.59 8.84
CA ARG A 97 7.88 -2.70 8.88
C ARG A 97 8.22 -3.13 7.47
N ILE A 98 9.49 -3.01 7.12
CA ILE A 98 10.02 -3.30 5.79
C ILE A 98 11.12 -4.35 5.97
N SER A 99 11.00 -5.48 5.28
CA SER A 99 12.02 -6.54 5.39
C SER A 99 13.15 -6.28 4.41
N GLU A 100 12.86 -6.17 3.11
CA GLU A 100 13.87 -5.98 2.07
C GLU A 100 13.45 -4.87 1.10
N SER A 101 14.37 -3.96 0.76
CA SER A 101 14.19 -3.03 -0.35
C SER A 101 15.48 -2.62 -1.07
N GLN A 102 15.43 -2.35 -2.37
CA GLN A 102 16.57 -1.73 -3.06
C GLN A 102 16.61 -0.22 -2.81
N ASN A 103 15.50 0.48 -3.02
CA ASN A 103 15.42 1.93 -2.87
C ASN A 103 14.26 2.31 -1.95
N LEU A 104 14.59 2.76 -0.74
CA LEU A 104 13.63 3.22 0.25
C LEU A 104 13.73 4.73 0.47
N ARG A 105 12.62 5.42 0.23
CA ARG A 105 12.42 6.83 0.61
C ARG A 105 11.27 6.95 1.58
N PHE A 106 11.54 7.56 2.72
CA PHE A 106 10.60 7.73 3.80
C PHE A 106 10.59 9.19 4.25
N SER A 107 9.43 9.84 4.32
CA SER A 107 9.35 11.21 4.86
C SER A 107 9.18 11.22 6.39
N GLU A 108 8.09 10.69 6.95
CA GLU A 108 7.74 10.86 8.37
C GLU A 108 7.20 9.59 9.04
N SER A 109 7.87 9.10 10.09
CA SER A 109 7.45 7.89 10.80
C SER A 109 7.54 7.95 12.33
N GLN A 110 6.65 7.23 13.01
CA GLN A 110 6.75 7.05 14.47
C GLN A 110 7.61 5.84 14.87
N ASN A 111 7.34 4.66 14.31
CA ASN A 111 7.98 3.39 14.68
C ASN A 111 8.45 2.62 13.43
N LEU A 112 9.51 3.10 12.80
CA LEU A 112 10.06 2.53 11.58
C LEU A 112 11.03 1.38 11.86
N ARG A 113 10.76 0.22 11.25
CA ARG A 113 11.64 -0.95 11.25
C ARG A 113 12.01 -1.36 9.84
N ILE A 114 13.31 -1.47 9.58
CA ILE A 114 13.87 -1.88 8.29
C ILE A 114 14.88 -3.00 8.57
N SER A 115 14.86 -4.08 7.80
CA SER A 115 15.81 -5.20 7.99
C SER A 115 16.94 -5.21 6.96
N GLU A 116 16.67 -4.85 5.70
CA GLU A 116 17.66 -4.76 4.63
C GLU A 116 17.26 -3.66 3.64
N SER A 117 18.19 -2.77 3.31
CA SER A 117 17.99 -1.72 2.31
C SER A 117 19.30 -1.35 1.62
N GLN A 118 19.35 -1.32 0.29
CA GLN A 118 20.56 -0.87 -0.43
C GLN A 118 20.71 0.66 -0.41
N ASN A 119 19.63 1.38 -0.70
CA ASN A 119 19.60 2.85 -0.71
C ASN A 119 18.48 3.34 0.21
N LEU A 120 18.86 3.95 1.33
CA LEU A 120 17.93 4.45 2.34
C LEU A 120 17.97 5.98 2.42
N ARG A 121 16.80 6.63 2.36
CA ARG A 121 16.63 8.05 2.69
C ARG A 121 15.45 8.22 3.63
N ILE A 122 15.68 8.81 4.79
CA ILE A 122 14.66 9.11 5.80
C ILE A 122 14.77 10.59 6.15
N SER A 123 13.67 11.33 6.08
CA SER A 123 13.63 12.75 6.48
C SER A 123 13.40 12.90 7.98
N GLU A 124 12.38 12.23 8.52
CA GLU A 124 11.99 12.30 9.93
C GLU A 124 11.52 10.93 10.45
N SER A 125 12.03 10.56 11.62
CA SER A 125 11.60 9.37 12.34
C SER A 125 11.78 9.55 13.84
N GLN A 126 10.77 9.18 14.64
CA GLN A 126 10.90 9.20 16.10
C GLN A 126 11.63 7.95 16.61
N ASN A 127 11.23 6.76 16.16
CA ASN A 127 11.86 5.49 16.51
C ASN A 127 12.24 4.74 15.24
N LEU A 128 13.53 4.79 14.90
CA LEU A 128 14.10 4.04 13.79
C LEU A 128 14.86 2.82 14.32
N ARG A 129 14.58 1.65 13.76
CA ARG A 129 15.40 0.45 13.90
C ARG A 129 15.78 -0.08 12.54
N THR A 130 17.05 -0.06 12.23
CA THR A 130 17.64 -0.78 11.11
C THR A 130 18.34 -2.02 11.65
N LEU A 131 17.99 -3.19 11.12
CA LEU A 131 18.95 -4.29 11.07
C LEU A 131 19.73 -4.11 9.78
N GLU A 132 21.02 -4.41 9.81
CA GLU A 132 21.84 -4.61 8.62
C GLU A 132 22.46 -5.99 8.82
N ILE A 133 22.34 -6.86 7.82
CA ILE A 133 23.04 -8.15 7.75
C ILE A 133 24.20 -8.01 6.78
#